data_AF-A0A2R4IPN8-F1
#
_entry.id   AF-A0A2R4IPN8-F1
#
_cell.length_a   1.000
_cell.length_b   1.000
_cell.length_c   1.000
_cell.angle_alpha   90.00
_cell.angle_beta   90.00
_cell.angle_gamma   90.00
#
_symmetry.space_group_name_H-M   'P 1'
#
loop_
_entity.id
_entity.type
_entity.pdbx_description
1 polymer ?
#
loop_
_entity_poly.entity_id
_entity_poly.type
_entity_poly.pdbx_seq_one_letter_code
_entity_poly.pdbx_strand_id
1 'polypeptide(L)'
;MADSRQSKTAASPSPSRPQSSSNNSVPGAPNRVSFAKLREPLEVPGLLDVQTDSFEWLIGSPRWRESAAERGDVNPVGGLEEVLYELSPIEDFSGSMSLSFSDPRFDDVKAPVDECKDKDMTYAAPLFVTAEFINNNTGEIKSQTVFMGDFPMMTEKGTFIINGTERVVVSQLVRSPGVYFDETIDKSTDKTLHSVKVIPSRGAWLEFDVDKRDTVGVRIDRKRRQPVTVLLKALGWTSEQIVERFGFSEIMRSTLEKDNTVGTDEALLDIYRKLRPGEPPTKESAQTLLENLFFKEKRYDLARVGRYKVNKKLGLHVGEPITSSTLTEEDVVATIEYLVRLHEGQTTMTVPGGVEVPVETDDIDHFGNRRLRTVGELIQNQIRVGMSRMERVVRERMTTQDVEAITPQTLINIRPVVAAIKEFFGTSQLSQFMDQNNPLSGLTSKRRLSALGPGGLSRERAGLEVRDVHPSHYGRMCPIETPEGPNIGLIGSLSVYARVNPFGFIETPYRKVVDGVVSDEIVYLT
;
A
#
# COMPACT_ATOMS: atom_id res chain seq x y z
N MET A 1 -46.18 -85.91 17.12
CA MET A 1 -46.81 -85.07 16.09
C MET A 1 -46.15 -83.70 16.20
N ALA A 2 -44.93 -83.54 15.70
CA ALA A 2 -44.60 -83.20 14.31
C ALA A 2 -45.30 -81.91 13.86
N ASP A 3 -44.63 -80.76 13.98
CA ASP A 3 -44.37 -79.94 12.79
C ASP A 3 -43.26 -78.90 12.99
N SER A 4 -42.57 -78.64 11.88
CA SER A 4 -41.22 -78.09 11.77
C SER A 4 -41.11 -76.56 11.76
N ARG A 5 -39.95 -76.09 12.22
CA ARG A 5 -39.42 -74.71 12.13
C ARG A 5 -39.38 -74.16 10.70
N GLN A 6 -39.82 -72.91 10.51
CA GLN A 6 -39.21 -71.98 9.54
C GLN A 6 -39.18 -70.55 10.13
N SER A 7 -37.96 -70.02 10.24
CA SER A 7 -37.62 -68.66 10.67
C SER A 7 -37.89 -67.65 9.54
N LYS A 8 -38.69 -66.62 9.81
CA LYS A 8 -38.86 -65.46 8.92
C LYS A 8 -37.65 -64.54 9.04
N THR A 9 -36.85 -64.44 7.98
CA THR A 9 -35.86 -63.39 7.75
C THR A 9 -36.57 -62.08 7.39
N ALA A 10 -36.35 -61.05 8.19
CA ALA A 10 -36.83 -59.69 7.94
C ALA A 10 -36.02 -59.04 6.80
N ALA A 11 -36.73 -58.46 5.83
CA ALA A 11 -36.15 -57.77 4.68
C ALA A 11 -35.40 -56.49 5.10
N SER A 12 -34.20 -56.32 4.56
CA SER A 12 -33.36 -55.13 4.63
C SER A 12 -34.04 -53.90 4.01
N PRO A 13 -33.88 -52.68 4.57
CA PRO A 13 -34.46 -51.48 4.01
C PRO A 13 -33.73 -51.08 2.72
N SER A 14 -34.51 -50.71 1.71
CA SER A 14 -34.06 -50.15 0.44
C SER A 14 -33.17 -48.91 0.64
N PRO A 15 -32.12 -48.71 -0.18
CA PRO A 15 -31.26 -47.54 -0.06
C PRO A 15 -32.05 -46.26 -0.33
N SER A 16 -32.02 -45.35 0.63
CA SER A 16 -32.58 -44.00 0.51
C SER A 16 -32.03 -43.31 -0.73
N ARG A 17 -32.92 -42.82 -1.61
CA ARG A 17 -32.56 -41.91 -2.71
C ARG A 17 -31.72 -40.75 -2.16
N PRO A 18 -30.62 -40.36 -2.81
CA PRO A 18 -29.90 -39.15 -2.40
C PRO A 18 -30.84 -37.97 -2.54
N GLN A 19 -31.05 -37.22 -1.45
CA GLN A 19 -31.74 -35.94 -1.49
C GLN A 19 -30.96 -35.04 -2.45
N SER A 20 -31.63 -34.57 -3.51
CA SER A 20 -31.05 -33.59 -4.42
C SER A 20 -30.79 -32.30 -3.65
N SER A 21 -29.54 -32.00 -3.35
CA SER A 21 -29.13 -30.70 -2.84
C SER A 21 -29.45 -29.65 -3.91
N SER A 22 -30.45 -28.80 -3.66
CA SER A 22 -30.76 -27.65 -4.50
C SER A 22 -29.54 -26.73 -4.56
N ASN A 23 -29.14 -26.32 -5.76
CA ASN A 23 -28.00 -25.41 -5.91
C ASN A 23 -28.43 -24.00 -5.48
N ASN A 24 -27.77 -23.47 -4.44
CA ASN A 24 -27.91 -22.12 -3.89
C ASN A 24 -29.22 -21.86 -3.12
N SER A 25 -29.10 -21.55 -1.82
CA SER A 25 -30.19 -21.16 -0.93
C SER A 25 -30.70 -19.73 -1.18
N VAL A 26 -30.63 -19.24 -2.42
CA VAL A 26 -31.01 -17.87 -2.77
C VAL A 26 -32.51 -17.85 -3.09
N PRO A 27 -33.33 -17.04 -2.37
CA PRO A 27 -34.76 -16.93 -2.63
C PRO A 27 -35.04 -16.54 -4.09
N GLY A 28 -35.94 -17.27 -4.75
CA GLY A 28 -36.37 -16.97 -6.14
C GLY A 28 -35.45 -17.51 -7.24
N ALA A 29 -34.34 -18.18 -6.92
CA ALA A 29 -33.55 -18.88 -7.92
C ALA A 29 -34.30 -20.11 -8.47
N PRO A 30 -34.21 -20.41 -9.78
CA PRO A 30 -34.79 -21.63 -10.33
C PRO A 30 -34.09 -22.86 -9.72
N ASN A 31 -34.87 -23.90 -9.40
CA ASN A 31 -34.32 -25.13 -8.84
C ASN A 31 -33.43 -25.86 -9.85
N ARG A 32 -32.11 -25.63 -9.74
CA ARG A 32 -31.08 -26.31 -10.53
C ARG A 32 -30.49 -27.44 -9.70
N VAL A 33 -30.56 -28.66 -10.22
CA VAL A 33 -30.00 -29.84 -9.54
C VAL A 33 -28.48 -29.82 -9.66
N SER A 34 -27.79 -29.94 -8.52
CA SER A 34 -26.33 -30.02 -8.46
C SER A 34 -25.84 -31.46 -8.36
N PHE A 35 -24.67 -31.73 -8.96
CA PHE A 35 -23.94 -33.00 -8.85
C PHE A 35 -22.85 -32.93 -7.76
N ALA A 36 -22.90 -31.91 -6.89
CA ALA A 36 -21.91 -31.69 -5.84
C ALA A 36 -21.86 -32.89 -4.89
N LYS A 37 -20.66 -33.46 -4.74
CA LYS A 37 -20.36 -34.50 -3.75
C LYS A 37 -19.81 -33.90 -2.44
N LEU A 38 -19.20 -32.72 -2.52
CA LEU A 38 -18.65 -32.00 -1.38
C LEU A 38 -19.65 -30.93 -0.92
N ARG A 39 -19.79 -30.77 0.40
CA ARG A 39 -20.54 -29.66 0.99
C ARG A 39 -19.68 -28.41 0.97
N GLU A 40 -20.23 -27.30 0.49
CA GLU A 40 -19.62 -25.98 0.61
C GLU A 40 -19.88 -25.40 2.01
N PRO A 41 -18.83 -25.17 2.83
CA PRO A 41 -18.97 -24.64 4.18
C PRO A 41 -19.03 -23.11 4.21
N LEU A 42 -18.57 -22.45 3.14
CA LEU A 42 -18.53 -21.00 2.96
C LEU A 42 -19.25 -20.64 1.67
N GLU A 43 -20.21 -19.71 1.75
CA GLU A 43 -20.86 -19.16 0.56
C GLU A 43 -19.96 -18.17 -0.17
N VAL A 44 -20.25 -17.96 -1.45
CA VAL A 44 -19.50 -16.99 -2.27
C VAL A 44 -19.73 -15.58 -1.70
N PRO A 45 -18.66 -14.80 -1.42
CA PRO A 45 -18.79 -13.46 -0.88
C PRO A 45 -19.36 -12.48 -1.90
N GLY A 46 -19.58 -11.22 -1.48
CA GLY A 46 -19.97 -10.17 -2.40
C GLY A 46 -18.90 -9.96 -3.48
N LEU A 47 -19.25 -10.25 -4.73
CA LEU A 47 -18.27 -10.20 -5.83
C LEU A 47 -17.84 -8.76 -6.19
N LEU A 48 -18.49 -7.76 -5.61
CA LEU A 48 -18.14 -6.34 -5.78
C LEU A 48 -17.40 -5.75 -4.58
N ASP A 49 -17.18 -6.51 -3.52
CA ASP A 49 -16.62 -6.05 -2.25
C ASP A 49 -15.26 -5.34 -2.42
N VAL A 50 -14.42 -5.82 -3.36
CA VAL A 50 -13.14 -5.18 -3.68
C VAL A 50 -13.27 -3.72 -4.16
N GLN A 51 -14.40 -3.37 -4.79
CA GLN A 51 -14.72 -2.01 -5.21
C GLN A 51 -15.45 -1.25 -4.10
N THR A 52 -16.53 -1.85 -3.57
CA THR A 52 -17.42 -1.17 -2.63
C THR A 52 -16.74 -0.90 -1.29
N ASP A 53 -16.12 -1.91 -0.67
CA ASP A 53 -15.53 -1.78 0.66
C ASP A 53 -14.36 -0.78 0.64
N SER A 54 -13.60 -0.78 -0.44
CA SER A 54 -12.50 0.14 -0.66
C SER A 54 -12.97 1.59 -0.80
N PHE A 55 -14.08 1.83 -1.52
CA PHE A 55 -14.64 3.17 -1.65
C PHE A 55 -15.35 3.63 -0.37
N GLU A 56 -16.06 2.73 0.32
CA GLU A 56 -16.71 2.99 1.60
C GLU A 56 -15.68 3.36 2.69
N TRP A 57 -14.54 2.69 2.74
CA TRP A 57 -13.39 3.09 3.58
C TRP A 57 -12.90 4.50 3.26
N LEU A 58 -12.73 4.82 1.96
CA LEU A 58 -12.24 6.14 1.56
C LEU A 58 -13.14 7.26 2.08
N ILE A 59 -14.46 7.12 1.90
CA ILE A 59 -15.43 8.14 2.30
C ILE A 59 -15.82 8.07 3.78
N GLY A 60 -15.40 7.03 4.51
CA GLY A 60 -15.73 6.85 5.92
C GLY A 60 -17.21 6.53 6.17
N SER A 61 -17.81 5.67 5.33
CA SER A 61 -19.25 5.35 5.39
C SER A 61 -19.63 4.73 6.76
N PRO A 62 -20.89 4.90 7.21
CA PRO A 62 -21.35 4.27 8.46
C PRO A 62 -21.18 2.74 8.45
N ARG A 63 -21.53 2.09 7.33
CA ARG A 63 -21.38 0.65 7.13
C ARG A 63 -19.93 0.19 7.31
N TRP A 64 -18.98 0.94 6.74
CA TRP A 64 -17.56 0.62 6.90
C TRP A 64 -17.09 0.81 8.35
N ARG A 65 -17.53 1.88 9.05
CA ARG A 65 -17.16 2.11 10.45
C ARG A 65 -17.65 1.01 11.37
N GLU A 66 -18.90 0.54 11.18
CA GLU A 66 -19.46 -0.59 11.92
C GLU A 66 -18.64 -1.86 11.67
N SER A 67 -18.37 -2.18 10.40
CA SER A 67 -17.55 -3.34 10.02
C SER A 67 -16.11 -3.28 10.59
N ALA A 68 -15.50 -2.10 10.63
CA ALA A 68 -14.18 -1.90 11.21
C ALA A 68 -14.20 -2.08 12.74
N ALA A 69 -15.23 -1.58 13.42
CA ALA A 69 -15.41 -1.75 14.86
C ALA A 69 -15.62 -3.24 15.23
N GLU A 70 -16.40 -3.99 14.45
CA GLU A 70 -16.58 -5.44 14.66
C GLU A 70 -15.29 -6.24 14.47
N ARG A 71 -14.39 -5.78 13.61
CA ARG A 71 -13.03 -6.35 13.46
C ARG A 71 -12.12 -6.06 14.66
N GLY A 72 -12.51 -5.14 15.54
CA GLY A 72 -11.75 -4.72 16.72
C GLY A 72 -10.88 -3.49 16.50
N ASP A 73 -11.07 -2.73 15.41
CA ASP A 73 -10.32 -1.50 15.16
C ASP A 73 -10.76 -0.41 16.15
N VAL A 74 -9.81 0.16 16.91
CA VAL A 74 -10.05 1.28 17.82
C VAL A 74 -9.90 2.59 17.05
N ASN A 75 -10.92 3.45 17.09
CA ASN A 75 -10.98 4.73 16.37
C ASN A 75 -10.70 4.60 14.86
N PRO A 76 -11.57 3.92 14.10
CA PRO A 76 -11.38 3.76 12.67
C PRO A 76 -11.43 5.12 11.96
N VAL A 77 -10.37 5.40 11.18
CA VAL A 77 -10.19 6.63 10.39
C VAL A 77 -10.41 6.33 8.92
N GLY A 78 -11.32 7.07 8.28
CA GLY A 78 -11.60 6.95 6.85
C GLY A 78 -10.46 7.50 5.99
N GLY A 79 -10.38 7.09 4.73
CA GLY A 79 -9.26 7.49 3.86
C GLY A 79 -9.15 9.01 3.64
N LEU A 80 -10.27 9.73 3.59
CA LEU A 80 -10.28 11.20 3.53
C LEU A 80 -9.82 11.84 4.84
N GLU A 81 -10.28 11.31 5.97
CA GLU A 81 -9.90 11.78 7.31
C GLU A 81 -8.39 11.61 7.50
N GLU A 82 -7.83 10.47 7.08
CA GLU A 82 -6.39 10.20 7.13
C GLU A 82 -5.59 11.28 6.37
N VAL A 83 -6.03 11.65 5.15
CA VAL A 83 -5.35 12.71 4.38
C VAL A 83 -5.45 14.07 5.07
N LEU A 84 -6.58 14.39 5.69
CA LEU A 84 -6.75 15.66 6.41
C LEU A 84 -5.90 15.71 7.68
N TYR A 85 -5.83 14.60 8.44
CA TYR A 85 -4.98 14.50 9.63
C TYR A 85 -3.49 14.55 9.30
N GLU A 86 -3.05 13.92 8.20
CA GLU A 86 -1.67 14.03 7.73
C GLU A 86 -1.30 15.46 7.30
N LEU A 87 -2.27 16.19 6.72
CA LEU A 87 -2.06 17.54 6.24
C LEU A 87 -2.08 18.58 7.38
N SER A 88 -2.87 18.32 8.41
CA SER A 88 -3.12 19.24 9.51
C SER A 88 -2.08 19.10 10.63
N PRO A 89 -1.54 20.20 11.20
CA PRO A 89 -1.76 21.58 10.82
C PRO A 89 -0.83 22.07 9.69
N ILE A 90 -1.33 23.02 8.89
CA ILE A 90 -0.52 23.81 7.97
C ILE A 90 -0.09 25.09 8.69
N GLU A 91 1.20 25.22 8.96
CA GLU A 91 1.78 26.40 9.61
C GLU A 91 2.51 27.31 8.62
N ASP A 92 2.66 28.59 8.95
CA ASP A 92 3.60 29.46 8.25
C ASP A 92 5.06 29.21 8.70
N PHE A 93 6.03 29.89 8.09
CA PHE A 93 7.46 29.68 8.44
C PHE A 93 7.80 30.14 9.86
N SER A 94 7.06 31.10 10.42
CA SER A 94 7.30 31.61 11.78
C SER A 94 6.52 30.84 12.86
N GLY A 95 5.55 30.02 12.49
CA GLY A 95 4.64 29.35 13.42
C GLY A 95 3.66 30.31 14.11
N SER A 96 3.45 31.50 13.55
CA SER A 96 2.48 32.49 14.07
C SER A 96 1.05 32.22 13.61
N MET A 97 0.87 31.51 12.50
CA MET A 97 -0.43 31.19 11.93
C MET A 97 -0.50 29.72 11.60
N SER A 98 -1.68 29.11 11.84
CA SER A 98 -1.95 27.75 11.44
C SER A 98 -3.34 27.58 10.84
N LEU A 99 -3.48 26.61 9.94
CA LEU A 99 -4.75 26.18 9.35
C LEU A 99 -4.90 24.68 9.55
N SER A 100 -6.02 24.27 10.12
CA SER A 100 -6.36 22.88 10.38
C SER A 100 -7.64 22.47 9.65
N PHE A 101 -7.75 21.17 9.34
CA PHE A 101 -8.92 20.61 8.66
C PHE A 101 -9.50 19.46 9.49
N SER A 102 -10.83 19.37 9.52
CA SER A 102 -11.57 18.33 10.23
C SER A 102 -12.93 18.07 9.57
N ASP A 103 -13.61 17.01 10.01
CA ASP A 103 -15.01 16.70 9.67
C ASP A 103 -15.32 16.72 8.15
N PRO A 104 -14.73 15.82 7.35
CA PRO A 104 -15.10 15.66 5.96
C PRO A 104 -16.51 15.06 5.86
N ARG A 105 -17.42 15.77 5.17
CA ARG A 105 -18.79 15.32 4.96
C ARG A 105 -19.28 15.57 3.55
N PHE A 106 -20.19 14.73 3.09
CA PHE A 106 -20.81 14.82 1.78
C PHE A 106 -22.25 15.33 1.90
N ASP A 107 -22.63 16.22 0.99
CA ASP A 107 -24.04 16.48 0.70
C ASP A 107 -24.60 15.42 -0.25
N ASP A 108 -25.91 15.48 -0.48
CA ASP A 108 -26.57 14.61 -1.45
C ASP A 108 -26.00 14.77 -2.87
N VAL A 109 -26.09 13.67 -3.63
CA VAL A 109 -25.63 13.63 -5.01
C VAL A 109 -26.45 14.60 -5.87
N LYS A 110 -25.77 15.36 -6.73
CA LYS A 110 -26.38 16.46 -7.50
C LYS A 110 -27.50 16.05 -8.46
N ALA A 111 -27.42 14.84 -9.00
CA ALA A 111 -28.37 14.30 -9.96
C ALA A 111 -28.40 12.76 -9.88
N PRO A 112 -29.54 12.11 -10.17
CA PRO A 112 -29.61 10.66 -10.26
C PRO A 112 -28.68 10.07 -11.33
N VAL A 113 -28.33 8.80 -11.17
CA VAL A 113 -27.43 8.03 -12.05
C VAL A 113 -27.85 8.11 -13.52
N ASP A 114 -29.14 7.89 -13.82
CA ASP A 114 -29.64 7.85 -15.20
C ASP A 114 -29.65 9.25 -15.86
N GLU A 115 -29.91 10.30 -15.08
CA GLU A 115 -29.82 11.68 -15.57
C GLU A 115 -28.37 12.07 -15.88
N CYS A 116 -27.40 11.63 -15.07
CA CYS A 116 -25.99 11.87 -15.36
C CYS A 116 -25.55 11.22 -16.68
N LYS A 117 -26.08 10.03 -17.00
CA LYS A 117 -25.81 9.35 -18.27
C LYS A 117 -26.46 10.06 -19.46
N ASP A 118 -27.71 10.50 -19.32
CA ASP A 118 -28.46 11.16 -20.39
C ASP A 118 -27.91 12.55 -20.75
N LYS A 119 -27.49 13.33 -19.74
CA LYS A 119 -27.03 14.72 -19.91
C LYS A 119 -25.51 14.87 -19.97
N ASP A 120 -24.76 13.79 -20.15
CA ASP A 120 -23.30 13.78 -20.15
C ASP A 120 -22.67 14.43 -18.90
N MET A 121 -23.33 14.30 -17.73
CA MET A 121 -22.84 14.84 -16.47
C MET A 121 -22.01 13.79 -15.70
N THR A 122 -21.23 14.26 -14.73
CA THR A 122 -20.51 13.39 -13.80
C THR A 122 -21.37 13.14 -12.56
N TYR A 123 -21.49 11.88 -12.13
CA TYR A 123 -22.21 11.51 -10.90
C TYR A 123 -21.32 11.80 -9.68
N ALA A 124 -21.65 12.87 -8.95
CA ALA A 124 -20.81 13.40 -7.89
C ALA A 124 -21.61 14.07 -6.76
N ALA A 125 -21.06 14.00 -5.54
CA ALA A 125 -21.58 14.67 -4.35
C ALA A 125 -20.66 15.85 -3.97
N PRO A 126 -21.20 16.99 -3.50
CA PRO A 126 -20.40 18.06 -2.93
C PRO A 126 -19.67 17.61 -1.66
N LEU A 127 -18.34 17.79 -1.61
CA LEU A 127 -17.54 17.55 -0.40
C LEU A 127 -17.37 18.85 0.39
N PHE A 128 -17.69 18.80 1.68
CA PHE A 128 -17.46 19.87 2.64
C PHE A 128 -16.47 19.41 3.71
N VAL A 129 -15.65 20.34 4.18
CA VAL A 129 -14.76 20.14 5.34
C VAL A 129 -14.90 21.31 6.28
N THR A 130 -14.70 21.07 7.58
CA THR A 130 -14.57 22.14 8.57
C THR A 130 -13.11 22.58 8.60
N ALA A 131 -12.86 23.86 8.33
CA ALA A 131 -11.52 24.44 8.31
C ALA A 131 -11.39 25.49 9.41
N GLU A 132 -10.30 25.41 10.18
CA GLU A 132 -10.05 26.27 11.33
C GLU A 132 -8.72 26.99 11.17
N PHE A 133 -8.79 28.31 11.07
CA PHE A 133 -7.61 29.17 11.08
C PHE A 133 -7.35 29.65 12.50
N ILE A 134 -6.11 29.51 12.97
CA ILE A 134 -5.67 29.90 14.31
C ILE A 134 -4.52 30.88 14.14
N ASN A 135 -4.68 32.08 14.71
CA ASN A 135 -3.59 33.03 14.86
C ASN A 135 -2.98 32.88 16.25
N ASN A 136 -1.76 32.36 16.34
CA ASN A 136 -1.09 32.08 17.60
C ASN A 136 -0.69 33.35 18.37
N ASN A 137 -0.61 34.50 17.69
CA ASN A 137 -0.28 35.78 18.33
C ASN A 137 -1.50 36.39 19.06
N THR A 138 -2.69 36.27 18.48
CA THR A 138 -3.93 36.85 19.04
C THR A 138 -4.80 35.83 19.78
N GLY A 139 -4.60 34.54 19.51
CA GLY A 139 -5.46 33.45 19.98
C GLY A 139 -6.80 33.38 19.25
N GLU A 140 -7.01 34.16 18.19
CA GLU A 140 -8.27 34.15 17.44
C GLU A 140 -8.39 32.86 16.61
N ILE A 141 -9.54 32.20 16.72
CA ILE A 141 -9.89 31.00 15.95
C ILE A 141 -11.07 31.34 15.05
N LYS A 142 -10.87 31.21 13.73
CA LYS A 142 -11.92 31.37 12.72
C LYS A 142 -12.23 30.01 12.12
N SER A 143 -13.36 29.41 12.52
CA SER A 143 -13.86 28.13 12.01
C SER A 143 -14.95 28.36 10.97
N GLN A 144 -14.88 27.64 9.85
CA GLN A 144 -15.87 27.72 8.77
C GLN A 144 -15.96 26.42 7.98
N THR A 145 -17.15 26.14 7.47
CA THR A 145 -17.36 25.07 6.49
C THR A 145 -16.89 25.52 5.11
N VAL A 146 -16.05 24.70 4.46
CA VAL A 146 -15.49 24.98 3.14
C VAL A 146 -15.90 23.89 2.16
N PHE A 147 -16.45 24.31 1.02
CA PHE A 147 -16.67 23.43 -0.12
C PHE A 147 -15.34 23.08 -0.78
N MET A 148 -15.00 21.79 -0.81
CA MET A 148 -13.74 21.27 -1.35
C MET A 148 -13.82 20.87 -2.83
N GLY A 149 -15.03 20.80 -3.38
CA GLY A 149 -15.27 20.40 -4.77
C GLY A 149 -16.30 19.30 -4.89
N ASP A 150 -16.65 19.00 -6.13
CA ASP A 150 -17.53 17.88 -6.46
C ASP A 150 -16.70 16.60 -6.50
N PHE A 151 -17.11 15.63 -5.69
CA PHE A 151 -16.42 14.36 -5.53
C PHE A 151 -17.17 13.24 -6.29
N PRO A 152 -16.54 12.57 -7.26
CA PRO A 152 -17.17 11.47 -7.99
C PRO A 152 -17.58 10.34 -7.03
N MET A 153 -18.85 9.94 -7.09
CA MET A 153 -19.41 8.90 -6.24
C MET A 153 -19.44 7.56 -6.96
N MET A 154 -19.18 6.48 -6.24
CA MET A 154 -19.35 5.12 -6.74
C MET A 154 -20.83 4.75 -6.75
N THR A 155 -21.31 4.18 -7.85
CA THR A 155 -22.67 3.62 -7.93
C THR A 155 -22.75 2.29 -7.17
N GLU A 156 -23.96 1.83 -6.84
CA GLU A 156 -24.19 0.51 -6.23
C GLU A 156 -23.63 -0.66 -7.07
N LYS A 157 -23.38 -0.44 -8.37
CA LYS A 157 -22.80 -1.44 -9.26
C LYS A 157 -21.27 -1.48 -9.20
N GLY A 158 -20.62 -0.66 -8.36
CA GLY A 158 -19.16 -0.58 -8.28
C GLY A 158 -18.53 0.11 -9.49
N THR A 159 -19.17 1.16 -10.00
CA THR A 159 -18.74 1.94 -11.18
C THR A 159 -18.80 3.44 -10.90
N PHE A 160 -18.16 4.24 -11.75
CA PHE A 160 -18.22 5.71 -11.73
C PHE A 160 -18.82 6.21 -13.04
N ILE A 161 -19.56 7.32 -13.00
CA ILE A 161 -20.05 8.00 -14.21
C ILE A 161 -19.30 9.30 -14.36
N ILE A 162 -18.48 9.39 -15.40
CA ILE A 162 -17.63 10.55 -15.70
C ILE A 162 -18.04 11.07 -17.07
N ASN A 163 -18.62 12.27 -17.11
CA ASN A 163 -19.16 12.91 -18.32
C ASN A 163 -20.07 11.95 -19.12
N GLY A 164 -21.12 11.41 -18.49
CA GLY A 164 -22.06 10.46 -19.11
C GLY A 164 -21.53 9.03 -19.29
N THR A 165 -20.21 8.84 -19.34
CA THR A 165 -19.61 7.51 -19.56
C THR A 165 -19.35 6.74 -18.27
N GLU A 166 -19.77 5.47 -18.27
CA GLU A 166 -19.54 4.56 -17.15
C GLU A 166 -18.12 3.97 -17.19
N ARG A 167 -17.42 4.10 -16.07
CA ARG A 167 -16.01 3.74 -15.89
C ARG A 167 -15.81 2.84 -14.68
N VAL A 168 -14.74 2.07 -14.72
CA VAL A 168 -14.28 1.21 -13.64
C VAL A 168 -12.85 1.57 -13.30
N VAL A 169 -12.56 1.74 -12.01
CA VAL A 169 -11.20 1.90 -11.52
C VAL A 169 -10.62 0.51 -11.23
N VAL A 170 -9.62 0.12 -12.02
CA VAL A 170 -8.98 -1.19 -11.91
C VAL A 170 -8.00 -1.20 -10.74
N SER A 171 -8.06 -2.26 -9.92
CA SER A 171 -7.14 -2.43 -8.79
C SER A 171 -5.72 -2.73 -9.29
N GLN A 172 -4.72 -2.12 -8.65
CA GLN A 172 -3.34 -2.14 -9.15
C GLN A 172 -2.43 -2.97 -8.25
N LEU A 173 -1.71 -3.94 -8.81
CA LEU A 173 -0.66 -4.68 -8.12
C LEU A 173 0.65 -3.90 -8.19
N VAL A 174 1.23 -3.61 -7.03
CA VAL A 174 2.51 -2.91 -6.87
C VAL A 174 3.39 -3.67 -5.88
N ARG A 175 4.69 -3.36 -5.85
CA ARG A 175 5.55 -3.84 -4.77
C ARG A 175 5.13 -3.17 -3.46
N SER A 176 5.01 -3.94 -2.39
CA SER A 176 4.72 -3.37 -1.07
C SER A 176 5.89 -2.49 -0.63
N PRO A 177 5.66 -1.40 0.11
CA PRO A 177 6.74 -0.72 0.81
C PRO A 177 7.45 -1.67 1.79
N GLY A 178 8.76 -1.52 1.95
CA GLY A 178 9.58 -2.39 2.81
C GLY A 178 11.04 -2.48 2.38
N VAL A 179 11.78 -3.39 3.02
CA VAL A 179 13.17 -3.73 2.71
C VAL A 179 13.19 -5.05 1.97
N TYR A 180 13.90 -5.11 0.82
CA TYR A 180 14.01 -6.30 -0.03
C TYR A 180 15.45 -6.63 -0.33
N PHE A 181 15.86 -7.84 -0.01
CA PHE A 181 17.20 -8.38 -0.29
C PHE A 181 17.18 -9.25 -1.54
N ASP A 182 18.22 -9.14 -2.35
CA ASP A 182 18.35 -9.80 -3.64
C ASP A 182 19.78 -10.35 -3.80
N GLU A 183 19.90 -11.45 -4.53
CA GLU A 183 21.16 -12.09 -4.87
C GLU A 183 21.30 -12.16 -6.39
N THR A 184 22.46 -11.71 -6.90
CA THR A 184 22.77 -11.75 -8.32
C THR A 184 24.18 -12.26 -8.52
N ILE A 185 24.42 -13.08 -9.55
CA ILE A 185 25.76 -13.55 -9.88
C ILE A 185 26.39 -12.59 -10.89
N ASP A 186 27.54 -12.01 -10.56
CA ASP A 186 28.29 -11.17 -11.47
C ASP A 186 28.94 -12.01 -12.57
N LYS A 187 28.53 -11.78 -13.83
CA LYS A 187 29.01 -12.54 -15.00
C LYS A 187 30.51 -12.41 -15.29
N SER A 188 31.19 -11.43 -14.70
CA SER A 188 32.62 -11.17 -14.98
C SER A 188 33.55 -11.82 -13.96
N THR A 189 33.06 -12.03 -12.73
CA THR A 189 33.84 -12.53 -11.60
C THR A 189 33.28 -13.83 -11.03
N ASP A 190 32.11 -14.27 -11.48
CA ASP A 190 31.33 -15.40 -10.98
C ASP A 190 31.07 -15.33 -9.46
N LYS A 191 31.18 -14.13 -8.88
CA LYS A 191 30.90 -13.86 -7.47
C LYS A 191 29.41 -13.60 -7.26
N THR A 192 28.89 -14.08 -6.13
CA THR A 192 27.56 -13.74 -5.63
C THR A 192 27.56 -12.33 -5.06
N LEU A 193 26.82 -11.44 -5.69
CA LEU A 193 26.60 -10.08 -5.25
C LEU A 193 25.25 -9.97 -4.56
N HIS A 194 25.24 -9.30 -3.44
CA HIS A 194 24.03 -9.07 -2.66
C HIS A 194 23.66 -7.60 -2.71
N SER A 195 22.37 -7.33 -2.84
CA SER A 195 21.85 -5.97 -2.82
C SER A 195 20.57 -5.89 -2.01
N VAL A 196 20.25 -4.69 -1.54
CA VAL A 196 19.02 -4.42 -0.80
C VAL A 196 18.40 -3.11 -1.28
N LYS A 197 17.07 -3.09 -1.32
CA LYS A 197 16.29 -1.91 -1.67
C LYS A 197 15.30 -1.61 -0.56
N VAL A 198 15.41 -0.41 0.01
CA VAL A 198 14.43 0.16 0.95
C VAL A 198 13.48 1.02 0.13
N ILE A 199 12.26 0.51 -0.05
CA ILE A 199 11.23 1.12 -0.89
C ILE A 199 10.16 1.74 0.02
N PRO A 200 10.04 3.09 0.08
CA PRO A 200 8.96 3.73 0.81
C PRO A 200 7.64 3.69 0.05
N SER A 201 6.54 3.99 0.75
CA SER A 201 5.26 4.30 0.10
C SER A 201 5.36 5.61 -0.67
N ARG A 202 6.04 6.60 -0.08
CA ARG A 202 6.34 7.92 -0.66
C ARG A 202 7.69 8.42 -0.14
N GLY A 203 8.54 8.89 -1.03
CA GLY A 203 9.85 9.45 -0.68
C GLY A 203 10.98 8.91 -1.55
N ALA A 204 12.21 9.24 -1.18
CA ALA A 204 13.41 8.81 -1.89
C ALA A 204 13.71 7.32 -1.65
N TRP A 205 14.24 6.63 -2.67
CA TRP A 205 14.70 5.25 -2.48
C TRP A 205 16.08 5.23 -1.82
N LEU A 206 16.33 4.20 -1.02
CA LEU A 206 17.63 3.93 -0.43
C LEU A 206 18.05 2.51 -0.80
N GLU A 207 19.18 2.39 -1.49
CA GLU A 207 19.67 1.10 -2.01
C GLU A 207 21.07 0.86 -1.48
N PHE A 208 21.35 -0.35 -0.98
CA PHE A 208 22.70 -0.77 -0.60
C PHE A 208 23.13 -1.97 -1.44
N ASP A 209 24.41 -2.07 -1.73
CA ASP A 209 24.97 -3.19 -2.50
C ASP A 209 26.40 -3.52 -2.09
N VAL A 210 26.72 -4.82 -2.16
CA VAL A 210 28.09 -5.31 -2.13
C VAL A 210 28.57 -5.45 -3.57
N ASP A 211 29.64 -4.74 -3.91
CA ASP A 211 30.22 -4.82 -5.26
C ASP A 211 31.21 -5.97 -5.40
N LYS A 212 31.63 -6.25 -6.64
CA LYS A 212 32.60 -7.31 -6.94
C LYS A 212 34.00 -7.15 -6.32
N ARG A 213 34.29 -5.97 -5.74
CA ARG A 213 35.53 -5.64 -5.04
C ARG A 213 35.39 -5.76 -3.53
N ASP A 214 34.32 -6.41 -3.08
CA ASP A 214 34.01 -6.66 -1.68
C ASP A 214 33.93 -5.34 -0.88
N THR A 215 33.33 -4.31 -1.48
CA THR A 215 33.02 -3.05 -0.80
C THR A 215 31.52 -2.82 -0.70
N VAL A 216 31.07 -2.30 0.43
CA VAL A 216 29.66 -1.97 0.67
C VAL A 216 29.38 -0.53 0.28
N GLY A 217 28.34 -0.33 -0.53
CA GLY A 217 27.98 0.99 -1.02
C GLY A 217 26.51 1.29 -0.86
N VAL A 218 26.19 2.56 -1.05
CA VAL A 218 24.84 3.11 -0.97
C VAL A 218 24.55 3.99 -2.18
N ARG A 219 23.32 3.90 -2.70
CA ARG A 219 22.73 4.85 -3.65
C ARG A 219 21.49 5.46 -3.01
N ILE A 220 21.48 6.79 -2.93
CA ILE A 220 20.31 7.57 -2.49
C ILE A 220 19.61 8.09 -3.74
N ASP A 221 18.30 7.83 -3.86
CA ASP A 221 17.45 8.28 -4.97
C ASP A 221 18.05 8.02 -6.37
N ARG A 222 18.60 6.81 -6.55
CA ARG A 222 19.25 6.36 -7.80
C ARG A 222 20.40 7.26 -8.27
N LYS A 223 21.01 8.02 -7.37
CA LYS A 223 22.21 8.82 -7.64
C LYS A 223 23.48 7.97 -7.60
N ARG A 224 24.63 8.62 -7.76
CA ARG A 224 25.94 7.98 -7.78
C ARG A 224 26.19 7.17 -6.50
N ARG A 225 26.76 5.98 -6.66
CA ARG A 225 27.15 5.09 -5.56
C ARG A 225 28.22 5.74 -4.70
N GLN A 226 28.08 5.60 -3.39
CA GLN A 226 29.02 6.07 -2.38
C GLN A 226 29.38 4.91 -1.44
N PRO A 227 30.55 4.91 -0.77
CA PRO A 227 30.80 3.98 0.32
C PRO A 227 29.73 4.12 1.40
N VAL A 228 29.30 3.00 1.99
CA VAL A 228 28.23 3.02 3.02
C VAL A 228 28.64 3.82 4.26
N THR A 229 29.94 3.88 4.55
CA THR A 229 30.51 4.64 5.68
C THR A 229 30.29 6.14 5.56
N VAL A 230 30.16 6.68 4.34
CA VAL A 230 29.81 8.10 4.12
C VAL A 230 28.40 8.37 4.66
N LEU A 231 27.44 7.46 4.44
CA LEU A 231 26.11 7.61 5.02
C LEU A 231 26.15 7.53 6.54
N LEU A 232 26.83 6.52 7.10
CA LEU A 232 26.93 6.34 8.56
C LEU A 232 27.55 7.56 9.24
N LYS A 233 28.65 8.09 8.70
CA LYS A 233 29.28 9.33 9.20
C LYS A 233 28.36 10.53 9.09
N ALA A 234 27.60 10.65 8.00
CA ALA A 234 26.63 11.73 7.81
C ALA A 234 25.43 11.63 8.76
N LEU A 235 25.08 10.43 9.25
CA LEU A 235 24.13 10.22 10.34
C LEU A 235 24.76 10.50 11.73
N GLY A 236 26.03 10.89 11.80
CA GLY A 236 26.70 11.24 13.05
C GLY A 236 27.47 10.09 13.71
N TRP A 237 27.58 8.92 13.08
CA TRP A 237 28.36 7.80 13.63
C TRP A 237 29.86 8.04 13.51
N THR A 238 30.60 7.78 14.59
CA THR A 238 32.07 7.82 14.56
C THR A 238 32.64 6.54 13.95
N SER A 239 33.88 6.60 13.47
CA SER A 239 34.57 5.41 12.93
C SER A 239 34.66 4.28 13.97
N GLU A 240 34.83 4.60 15.25
CA GLU A 240 34.87 3.63 16.35
C GLU A 240 33.53 2.91 16.51
N GLN A 241 32.41 3.65 16.47
CA GLN A 241 31.07 3.07 16.55
C GLN A 241 30.77 2.16 15.34
N ILE A 242 31.23 2.56 14.15
CA ILE A 242 31.12 1.73 12.94
C ILE A 242 31.91 0.43 13.12
N VAL A 243 33.14 0.49 13.64
CA VAL A 243 33.97 -0.69 13.90
C VAL A 243 33.38 -1.58 15.00
N GLU A 244 32.84 -1.00 16.06
CA GLU A 244 32.17 -1.77 17.13
C GLU A 244 30.99 -2.57 16.58
N ARG A 245 30.18 -1.94 15.71
CA ARG A 245 28.97 -2.55 15.16
C ARG A 245 29.24 -3.58 14.06
N PHE A 246 30.16 -3.28 13.14
CA PHE A 246 30.41 -4.06 11.93
C PHE A 246 31.77 -4.78 11.95
N GLY A 247 32.47 -4.77 13.08
CA GLY A 247 33.84 -5.28 13.21
C GLY A 247 33.98 -6.78 13.00
N PHE A 248 32.88 -7.54 12.99
CA PHE A 248 32.87 -8.95 12.62
C PHE A 248 33.16 -9.19 11.13
N SER A 249 32.97 -8.17 10.28
CA SER A 249 33.00 -8.30 8.82
C SER A 249 34.24 -7.65 8.19
N GLU A 250 34.97 -8.40 7.39
CA GLU A 250 36.15 -7.90 6.69
C GLU A 250 35.79 -6.94 5.53
N ILE A 251 34.63 -7.13 4.88
CA ILE A 251 34.16 -6.25 3.81
C ILE A 251 33.83 -4.84 4.33
N MET A 252 33.31 -4.74 5.55
CA MET A 252 33.04 -3.46 6.20
C MET A 252 34.34 -2.76 6.63
N ARG A 253 35.32 -3.51 7.14
CA ARG A 253 36.66 -2.97 7.44
C ARG A 253 37.33 -2.42 6.18
N SER A 254 37.34 -3.18 5.08
CA SER A 254 37.91 -2.74 3.81
C SER A 254 37.20 -1.50 3.26
N THR A 255 35.88 -1.40 3.44
CA THR A 255 35.10 -0.23 3.02
C THR A 255 35.48 1.01 3.82
N LEU A 256 35.67 0.87 5.14
CA LEU A 256 36.08 1.97 6.02
C LEU A 256 37.51 2.45 5.73
N GLU A 257 38.44 1.55 5.42
CA GLU A 257 39.82 1.91 5.02
C GLU A 257 39.88 2.64 3.68
N LYS A 258 38.99 2.30 2.74
CA LYS A 258 38.90 2.94 1.41
C LYS A 258 38.11 4.25 1.42
N ASP A 259 37.50 4.61 2.55
CA ASP A 259 36.73 5.84 2.67
C ASP A 259 37.65 7.04 2.86
N ASN A 260 37.54 8.01 1.95
CA ASN A 260 38.37 9.21 1.95
C ASN A 260 37.78 10.36 2.79
N THR A 261 36.55 10.23 3.30
CA THR A 261 35.88 11.29 4.07
C THR A 261 36.23 11.20 5.55
N VAL A 262 36.63 12.32 6.17
CA VAL A 262 36.99 12.38 7.59
C VAL A 262 35.93 13.21 8.33
N GLY A 263 35.11 12.52 9.13
CA GLY A 263 34.11 13.16 9.99
C GLY A 263 32.76 13.41 9.32
N THR A 264 31.80 13.81 10.15
CA THR A 264 30.37 13.97 9.82
C THR A 264 30.14 15.07 8.78
N ASP A 265 30.78 16.22 8.95
CA ASP A 265 30.58 17.38 8.08
C ASP A 265 31.04 17.13 6.64
N GLU A 266 32.20 16.51 6.46
CA GLU A 266 32.72 16.19 5.12
C GLU A 266 31.81 15.19 4.40
N ALA A 267 31.31 14.19 5.14
CA ALA A 267 30.40 13.18 4.61
C ALA A 267 29.03 13.79 4.20
N LEU A 268 28.48 14.69 5.01
CA LEU A 268 27.26 15.45 4.69
C LEU A 268 27.44 16.28 3.41
N LEU A 269 28.55 17.01 3.30
CA LEU A 269 28.84 17.84 2.13
C LEU A 269 29.05 16.98 0.86
N ASP A 270 29.67 15.81 0.99
CA ASP A 270 29.87 14.87 -0.13
C ASP A 270 28.52 14.30 -0.63
N ILE A 271 27.64 13.90 0.29
CA ILE A 271 26.26 13.50 -0.04
C ILE A 271 25.52 14.64 -0.75
N TYR A 272 25.59 15.85 -0.20
CA TYR A 272 24.90 17.02 -0.77
C TYR A 272 25.35 17.30 -2.22
N ARG A 273 26.66 17.32 -2.48
CA ARG A 273 27.22 17.57 -3.82
C ARG A 273 26.73 16.56 -4.86
N LYS A 274 26.55 15.30 -4.46
CA LYS A 274 26.08 14.23 -5.36
C LYS A 274 24.57 14.23 -5.56
N LEU A 275 23.81 14.65 -4.55
CA LEU A 275 22.36 14.80 -4.66
C LEU A 275 21.97 16.05 -5.46
N ARG A 276 22.63 17.18 -5.21
CA ARG A 276 22.38 18.49 -5.81
C ARG A 276 23.65 19.06 -6.46
N PRO A 277 24.06 18.52 -7.62
CA PRO A 277 25.22 19.03 -8.33
C PRO A 277 24.95 20.47 -8.81
N GLY A 278 25.80 21.41 -8.38
CA GLY A 278 25.73 22.82 -8.78
C GLY A 278 25.22 23.79 -7.71
N GLU A 279 24.66 23.29 -6.61
CA GLU A 279 24.34 24.12 -5.44
C GLU A 279 25.54 24.18 -4.48
N PRO A 280 25.89 25.37 -3.93
CA PRO A 280 26.96 25.47 -2.96
C PRO A 280 26.57 24.72 -1.66
N PRO A 281 27.36 23.72 -1.21
CA PRO A 281 26.99 22.92 -0.06
C PRO A 281 27.31 23.66 1.24
N THR A 282 26.34 23.74 2.16
CA THR A 282 26.56 24.16 3.56
C THR A 282 26.22 23.00 4.50
N LYS A 283 26.79 23.00 5.71
CA LYS A 283 26.58 21.90 6.67
C LYS A 283 25.11 21.80 7.08
N GLU A 284 24.51 22.94 7.37
CA GLU A 284 23.14 23.04 7.85
C GLU A 284 22.14 22.64 6.75
N SER A 285 22.38 23.04 5.51
CA SER A 285 21.53 22.64 4.37
C SER A 285 21.66 21.15 4.06
N ALA A 286 22.85 20.58 4.19
CA ALA A 286 23.09 19.16 4.00
C ALA A 286 22.42 18.30 5.07
N GLN A 287 22.56 18.68 6.35
CA GLN A 287 21.88 18.02 7.46
C GLN A 287 20.35 18.07 7.28
N THR A 288 19.82 19.26 7.03
CA THR A 288 18.38 19.47 6.83
C THR A 288 17.86 18.69 5.62
N LEU A 289 18.65 18.59 4.54
CA LEU A 289 18.29 17.79 3.37
C LEU A 289 18.19 16.31 3.72
N LEU A 290 19.19 15.76 4.41
CA LEU A 290 19.22 14.34 4.78
C LEU A 290 18.07 13.97 5.72
N GLU A 291 17.82 14.80 6.73
CA GLU A 291 16.69 14.64 7.65
C GLU A 291 15.34 14.68 6.92
N ASN A 292 15.16 15.67 6.04
CA ASN A 292 13.94 15.76 5.25
C ASN A 292 13.77 14.60 4.27
N LEU A 293 14.85 13.99 3.78
CA LEU A 293 14.75 12.91 2.81
C LEU A 293 14.27 11.59 3.41
N PHE A 294 14.54 11.31 4.69
CA PHE A 294 14.27 10.00 5.29
C PHE A 294 13.52 10.02 6.63
N PHE A 295 13.67 11.09 7.42
CA PHE A 295 13.25 11.11 8.82
C PHE A 295 12.08 12.07 9.11
N LYS A 296 11.68 12.90 8.14
CA LYS A 296 10.52 13.80 8.26
C LYS A 296 9.31 13.26 7.49
N GLU A 297 8.21 13.02 8.22
CA GLU A 297 6.94 12.48 7.71
C GLU A 297 6.35 13.26 6.52
N LYS A 298 6.54 14.59 6.52
CA LYS A 298 6.06 15.46 5.42
C LYS A 298 6.67 15.10 4.07
N ARG A 299 7.84 14.46 4.03
CA ARG A 299 8.60 14.18 2.80
C ARG A 299 8.89 12.70 2.58
N TYR A 300 8.90 11.90 3.65
CA TYR A 300 9.13 10.47 3.61
C TYR A 300 8.09 9.71 4.41
N ASP A 301 7.59 8.61 3.85
CA ASP A 301 6.52 7.82 4.46
C ASP A 301 6.56 6.36 3.96
N LEU A 302 6.65 5.42 4.90
CA LEU A 302 6.60 3.98 4.66
C LEU A 302 5.15 3.46 4.57
N ALA A 303 4.17 4.25 4.99
CA ALA A 303 2.83 3.84 5.36
C ALA A 303 2.82 2.80 6.49
N ARG A 304 1.65 2.59 7.11
CA ARG A 304 1.48 1.58 8.18
C ARG A 304 1.93 0.17 7.74
N VAL A 305 1.63 -0.20 6.50
CA VAL A 305 2.04 -1.49 5.91
C VAL A 305 3.55 -1.60 5.73
N GLY A 306 4.23 -0.52 5.30
CA GLY A 306 5.68 -0.54 5.13
C GLY A 306 6.39 -0.67 6.46
N ARG A 307 5.99 0.12 7.47
CA ARG A 307 6.55 -0.01 8.82
C ARG A 307 6.37 -1.42 9.38
N TYR A 308 5.16 -2.00 9.25
CA TYR A 308 4.91 -3.39 9.63
C TYR A 308 5.88 -4.37 8.94
N LYS A 309 6.09 -4.20 7.63
CA LYS A 309 7.00 -5.06 6.87
C LYS A 309 8.46 -4.91 7.28
N VAL A 310 8.94 -3.69 7.51
CA VAL A 310 10.31 -3.45 7.97
C VAL A 310 10.53 -4.06 9.35
N ASN A 311 9.63 -3.78 10.30
CA ASN A 311 9.67 -4.33 11.64
C ASN A 311 9.72 -5.88 11.62
N LYS A 312 8.85 -6.51 10.81
CA LYS A 312 8.81 -7.98 10.68
C LYS A 312 10.07 -8.54 10.01
N LYS A 313 10.60 -7.88 8.97
CA LYS A 313 11.77 -8.36 8.22
C LYS A 313 13.07 -8.25 9.03
N LEU A 314 13.22 -7.20 9.83
CA LEU A 314 14.43 -6.93 10.62
C LEU A 314 14.32 -7.40 12.08
N GLY A 315 13.15 -7.83 12.53
CA GLY A 315 12.92 -8.26 13.93
C GLY A 315 12.86 -7.10 14.92
N LEU A 316 12.56 -5.89 14.44
CA LEU A 316 12.51 -4.66 15.24
C LEU A 316 11.08 -4.33 15.67
N HIS A 317 10.90 -3.82 16.90
CA HIS A 317 9.60 -3.38 17.44
C HIS A 317 8.46 -4.42 17.26
N VAL A 318 8.79 -5.71 17.31
CA VAL A 318 7.82 -6.79 17.12
C VAL A 318 6.90 -6.83 18.33
N GLY A 319 5.62 -6.52 18.13
CA GLY A 319 4.60 -6.48 19.18
C GLY A 319 4.24 -5.07 19.66
N GLU A 320 4.95 -4.04 19.22
CA GLU A 320 4.59 -2.65 19.47
C GLU A 320 3.55 -2.14 18.45
N PRO A 321 2.62 -1.25 18.85
CA PRO A 321 1.69 -0.65 17.92
C PRO A 321 2.43 0.22 16.90
N ILE A 322 2.03 0.11 15.62
CA ILE A 322 2.65 0.85 14.52
C ILE A 322 2.24 2.32 14.64
N THR A 323 3.14 3.16 15.16
CA THR A 323 2.95 4.61 15.31
C THR A 323 3.84 5.44 14.41
N SER A 324 5.08 5.01 14.17
CA SER A 324 6.02 5.74 13.31
C SER A 324 5.86 5.32 11.86
N SER A 325 5.71 6.29 10.96
CA SER A 325 5.61 6.05 9.52
C SER A 325 6.89 6.40 8.76
N THR A 326 7.96 6.80 9.46
CA THR A 326 9.26 7.13 8.87
C THR A 326 10.28 6.01 9.05
N LEU A 327 11.38 6.14 8.32
CA LEU A 327 12.59 5.36 8.59
C LEU A 327 13.24 5.90 9.87
N THR A 328 14.01 5.06 10.55
CA THR A 328 14.87 5.45 11.67
C THR A 328 16.32 5.08 11.35
N GLU A 329 17.27 5.67 12.07
CA GLU A 329 18.68 5.29 11.95
C GLU A 329 18.91 3.82 12.32
N GLU A 330 18.15 3.29 13.29
CA GLU A 330 18.19 1.89 13.67
C GLU A 330 17.84 0.96 12.51
N ASP A 331 16.78 1.29 11.75
CA ASP A 331 16.39 0.50 10.59
C ASP A 331 17.49 0.51 9.50
N VAL A 332 18.15 1.66 9.30
CA VAL A 332 19.23 1.81 8.32
C VAL A 332 20.41 0.92 8.71
N VAL A 333 20.85 0.99 9.96
CA VAL A 333 21.97 0.20 10.48
C VAL A 333 21.65 -1.29 10.46
N ALA A 334 20.45 -1.69 10.89
CA ALA A 334 19.98 -3.07 10.84
C ALA A 334 19.89 -3.61 9.40
N THR A 335 19.48 -2.78 8.45
CA THR A 335 19.45 -3.13 7.02
C THR A 335 20.87 -3.40 6.49
N ILE A 336 21.84 -2.57 6.84
CA ILE A 336 23.24 -2.76 6.45
C ILE A 336 23.81 -4.03 7.10
N GLU A 337 23.53 -4.25 8.39
CA GLU A 337 23.97 -5.45 9.10
C GLU A 337 23.42 -6.74 8.46
N TYR A 338 22.11 -6.75 8.16
CA TYR A 338 21.47 -7.87 7.47
C TYR A 338 22.17 -8.14 6.13
N LEU A 339 22.39 -7.10 5.30
CA LEU A 339 23.04 -7.24 3.99
C LEU A 339 24.44 -7.87 4.11
N VAL A 340 25.22 -7.41 5.07
CA VAL A 340 26.59 -7.91 5.30
C VAL A 340 26.57 -9.36 5.76
N ARG A 341 25.69 -9.73 6.70
CA ARG A 341 25.53 -11.12 7.17
C ARG A 341 25.05 -12.06 6.07
N LEU A 342 24.12 -11.59 5.22
CA LEU A 342 23.64 -12.33 4.07
C LEU A 342 24.79 -12.61 3.09
N HIS A 343 25.64 -11.61 2.83
CA HIS A 343 26.81 -11.76 1.96
C HIS A 343 27.86 -12.73 2.53
N GLU A 344 27.99 -12.81 3.86
CA GLU A 344 28.87 -13.76 4.56
C GLU A 344 28.28 -15.19 4.65
N GLY A 345 27.05 -15.40 4.16
CA GLY A 345 26.39 -16.72 4.19
C GLY A 345 25.83 -17.11 5.55
N GLN A 346 25.59 -16.14 6.44
CA GLN A 346 24.91 -16.39 7.71
C GLN A 346 23.41 -16.61 7.46
N THR A 347 22.76 -17.43 8.30
CA THR A 347 21.35 -17.83 8.12
C THR A 347 20.40 -17.24 9.14
N THR A 348 20.90 -16.70 10.26
CA THR A 348 20.09 -15.98 11.25
C THR A 348 20.82 -14.73 11.74
N MET A 349 20.04 -13.77 12.22
CA MET A 349 20.53 -12.52 12.80
C MET A 349 19.59 -12.09 13.92
N THR A 350 20.14 -11.52 14.98
CA THR A 350 19.38 -10.78 15.99
C THR A 350 19.94 -9.37 16.07
N VAL A 351 19.11 -8.38 15.75
CA VAL A 351 19.44 -6.97 15.98
C VAL A 351 19.41 -6.71 17.49
N PRO A 352 20.30 -5.87 18.07
CA PRO A 352 20.27 -5.57 19.51
C PRO A 352 18.91 -5.03 19.94
N GLY A 353 18.29 -5.67 20.94
CA GLY A 353 16.93 -5.34 21.38
C GLY A 353 15.80 -5.88 20.50
N GLY A 354 16.13 -6.55 19.39
CA GLY A 354 15.18 -7.19 18.48
C GLY A 354 14.98 -8.67 18.74
N VAL A 355 14.11 -9.26 17.92
CA VAL A 355 13.85 -10.71 17.86
C VAL A 355 14.74 -11.34 16.79
N GLU A 356 15.15 -12.59 16.99
CA GLU A 356 15.90 -13.34 15.98
C GLU A 356 15.07 -13.53 14.70
N VAL A 357 15.68 -13.25 13.56
CA VAL A 357 15.07 -13.40 12.22
C VAL A 357 15.98 -14.20 11.29
N PRO A 358 15.42 -14.95 10.33
CA PRO A 358 16.20 -15.62 9.31
C PRO A 358 16.84 -14.59 8.37
N VAL A 359 18.06 -14.89 7.92
CA VAL A 359 18.82 -14.11 6.94
C VAL A 359 18.71 -14.79 5.58
N GLU A 360 17.76 -14.33 4.80
CA GLU A 360 17.43 -14.83 3.46
C GLU A 360 17.12 -13.69 2.48
N THR A 361 17.19 -14.00 1.18
CA THR A 361 16.74 -13.14 0.08
C THR A 361 15.21 -13.12 -0.01
N ASP A 362 14.66 -12.11 -0.70
CA ASP A 362 13.22 -11.93 -0.83
C ASP A 362 12.74 -12.23 -2.25
N ASP A 363 11.70 -13.05 -2.36
CA ASP A 363 10.96 -13.20 -3.61
C ASP A 363 10.02 -12.01 -3.83
N ILE A 364 10.39 -11.15 -4.77
CA ILE A 364 9.62 -9.93 -5.13
C ILE A 364 8.26 -10.21 -5.80
N ASP A 365 8.01 -11.44 -6.24
CA ASP A 365 6.79 -11.87 -6.91
C ASP A 365 5.81 -12.57 -5.96
N HIS A 366 6.28 -13.01 -4.79
CA HIS A 366 5.42 -13.49 -3.72
C HIS A 366 4.36 -12.45 -3.30
N PHE A 367 3.09 -12.86 -3.10
CA PHE A 367 1.99 -11.96 -2.69
C PHE A 367 2.09 -11.39 -1.26
N GLY A 368 3.08 -11.81 -0.47
CA GLY A 368 3.50 -11.10 0.75
C GLY A 368 4.41 -9.89 0.47
N ASN A 369 4.98 -9.83 -0.73
CA ASN A 369 5.88 -8.78 -1.22
C ASN A 369 5.23 -7.91 -2.31
N ARG A 370 4.14 -8.39 -2.90
CA ARG A 370 3.24 -7.61 -3.76
C ARG A 370 1.96 -7.25 -3.04
N ARG A 371 1.49 -6.03 -3.26
CA ARG A 371 0.32 -5.45 -2.60
C ARG A 371 -0.65 -4.95 -3.65
N LEU A 372 -1.94 -5.06 -3.36
CA LEU A 372 -3.00 -4.51 -4.18
C LEU A 372 -3.42 -3.13 -3.68
N ARG A 373 -3.26 -2.11 -4.52
CA ARG A 373 -3.88 -0.80 -4.35
C ARG A 373 -5.28 -0.84 -4.95
N THR A 374 -6.28 -0.75 -4.08
CA THR A 374 -7.69 -0.72 -4.48
C THR A 374 -8.13 0.72 -4.80
N VAL A 375 -9.35 0.87 -5.30
CA VAL A 375 -9.91 2.15 -5.77
C VAL A 375 -9.79 3.27 -4.74
N GLY A 376 -10.09 2.99 -3.48
CA GLY A 376 -10.02 3.95 -2.37
C GLY A 376 -8.62 4.54 -2.23
N GLU A 377 -7.59 3.70 -2.18
CA GLU A 377 -6.21 4.16 -2.00
C GLU A 377 -5.70 4.90 -3.26
N LEU A 378 -6.08 4.43 -4.45
CA LEU A 378 -5.71 5.12 -5.69
C LEU A 378 -6.27 6.54 -5.70
N ILE A 379 -7.53 6.73 -5.31
CA ILE A 379 -8.15 8.05 -5.20
C ILE A 379 -7.52 8.85 -4.04
N GLN A 380 -7.31 8.24 -2.88
CA GLN A 380 -6.66 8.87 -1.72
C GLN A 380 -5.31 9.49 -2.09
N ASN A 381 -4.48 8.77 -2.85
CA ASN A 381 -3.19 9.26 -3.31
C ASN A 381 -3.32 10.49 -4.23
N GLN A 382 -4.34 10.55 -5.09
CA GLN A 382 -4.59 11.71 -5.95
C GLN A 382 -5.06 12.92 -5.14
N ILE A 383 -5.91 12.69 -4.13
CA ILE A 383 -6.33 13.73 -3.20
C ILE A 383 -5.12 14.26 -2.45
N ARG A 384 -4.26 13.38 -1.91
CA ARG A 384 -3.03 13.77 -1.21
C ARG A 384 -2.12 14.64 -2.08
N VAL A 385 -1.94 14.30 -3.36
CA VAL A 385 -1.18 15.12 -4.33
C VAL A 385 -1.86 16.48 -4.55
N GLY A 386 -3.18 16.50 -4.72
CA GLY A 386 -3.97 17.73 -4.86
C GLY A 386 -3.87 18.64 -3.63
N MET A 387 -4.00 18.06 -2.44
CA MET A 387 -3.90 18.73 -1.15
C MET A 387 -2.50 19.29 -0.91
N SER A 388 -1.43 18.57 -1.28
CA SER A 388 -0.06 19.10 -1.17
C SER A 388 0.18 20.33 -2.06
N ARG A 389 -0.43 20.36 -3.26
CA ARG A 389 -0.39 21.56 -4.13
C ARG A 389 -1.17 22.72 -3.50
N MET A 390 -2.32 22.44 -2.89
CA MET A 390 -3.12 23.42 -2.16
C MET A 390 -2.39 23.94 -0.92
N GLU A 391 -1.72 23.07 -0.16
CA GLU A 391 -0.93 23.41 1.02
C GLU A 391 0.11 24.48 0.70
N ARG A 392 0.81 24.32 -0.43
CA ARG A 392 1.79 25.29 -0.91
C ARG A 392 1.16 26.66 -1.15
N VAL A 393 -0.03 26.70 -1.76
CA VAL A 393 -0.78 27.94 -2.01
C VAL A 393 -1.24 28.57 -0.69
N VAL A 394 -1.67 27.76 0.28
CA VAL A 394 -2.04 28.24 1.62
C VAL A 394 -0.85 28.91 2.30
N ARG A 395 0.32 28.25 2.33
CA ARG A 395 1.55 28.82 2.92
C ARG A 395 1.97 30.14 2.27
N GLU A 396 1.87 30.23 0.95
CA GLU A 396 2.16 31.47 0.21
C GLU A 396 1.16 32.58 0.57
N ARG A 397 -0.14 32.26 0.64
CA ARG A 397 -1.19 33.23 1.00
C ARG A 397 -1.11 33.72 2.44
N MET A 398 -0.74 32.85 3.39
CA MET A 398 -0.52 33.23 4.79
C MET A 398 0.53 34.35 4.92
N THR A 399 1.58 34.34 4.08
CA THR A 399 2.63 35.36 4.14
C THR A 399 2.33 36.65 3.36
N THR A 400 1.33 36.63 2.46
CA THR A 400 1.06 37.73 1.54
C THR A 400 -0.23 38.50 1.86
N GLN A 401 -1.18 37.86 2.54
CA GLN A 401 -2.44 38.48 2.96
C GLN A 401 -2.28 39.20 4.30
N ASP A 402 -3.11 40.21 4.53
CA ASP A 402 -3.19 40.91 5.81
C ASP A 402 -3.78 40.00 6.89
N VAL A 403 -3.06 39.84 8.00
CA VAL A 403 -3.31 38.85 9.07
C VAL A 403 -4.72 38.98 9.65
N GLU A 404 -5.22 40.20 9.83
CA GLU A 404 -6.55 40.46 10.41
C GLU A 404 -7.70 40.09 9.45
N ALA A 405 -7.46 40.17 8.14
CA ALA A 405 -8.45 39.90 7.10
C ALA A 405 -8.48 38.43 6.63
N ILE A 406 -7.58 37.59 7.13
CA ILE A 406 -7.52 36.17 6.75
C ILE A 406 -8.74 35.42 7.27
N THR A 407 -9.33 34.62 6.38
CA THR A 407 -10.32 33.58 6.70
C THR A 407 -9.90 32.29 5.98
N PRO A 408 -10.33 31.10 6.42
CA PRO A 408 -9.98 29.88 5.69
C PRO A 408 -10.45 29.92 4.22
N GLN A 409 -11.51 30.67 3.88
CA GLN A 409 -12.01 30.77 2.49
C GLN A 409 -11.06 31.58 1.59
N THR A 410 -10.37 32.59 2.13
CA THR A 410 -9.38 33.35 1.36
C THR A 410 -8.07 32.59 1.18
N LEU A 411 -7.75 31.66 2.10
CA LEU A 411 -6.55 30.82 2.02
C LEU A 411 -6.73 29.63 1.07
N ILE A 412 -7.88 28.97 1.13
CA ILE A 412 -8.11 27.71 0.42
C ILE A 412 -8.40 27.95 -1.06
N ASN A 413 -7.62 27.33 -1.93
CA ASN A 413 -7.88 27.25 -3.36
C ASN A 413 -8.05 25.79 -3.76
N ILE A 414 -9.27 25.39 -4.06
CA ILE A 414 -9.64 23.99 -4.35
C ILE A 414 -9.24 23.53 -5.76
N ARG A 415 -8.88 24.46 -6.66
CA ARG A 415 -8.59 24.12 -8.08
C ARG A 415 -7.56 23.00 -8.25
N PRO A 416 -6.42 22.98 -7.52
CA PRO A 416 -5.45 21.89 -7.64
C PRO A 416 -5.99 20.53 -7.19
N VAL A 417 -6.88 20.51 -6.18
CA VAL A 417 -7.51 19.28 -5.65
C VAL A 417 -8.49 18.71 -6.67
N VAL A 418 -9.43 19.54 -7.14
CA VAL A 418 -10.43 19.15 -8.14
C VAL A 418 -9.76 18.74 -9.45
N ALA A 419 -8.70 19.45 -9.87
CA ALA A 419 -7.95 19.11 -11.07
C ALA A 419 -7.27 17.73 -10.95
N ALA A 420 -6.67 17.39 -9.81
CA ALA A 420 -6.04 16.09 -9.60
C ALA A 420 -7.04 14.93 -9.68
N ILE A 421 -8.22 15.10 -9.06
CA ILE A 421 -9.31 14.11 -9.12
C ILE A 421 -9.81 13.95 -10.58
N LYS A 422 -10.06 15.08 -11.26
CA LYS A 422 -10.53 15.07 -12.66
C LYS A 422 -9.50 14.44 -13.61
N GLU A 423 -8.22 14.73 -13.42
CA GLU A 423 -7.12 14.13 -14.19
C GLU A 423 -7.10 12.61 -14.00
N PHE A 424 -7.18 12.13 -12.76
CA PHE A 424 -7.22 10.69 -12.47
C PHE A 424 -8.39 9.99 -13.17
N PHE A 425 -9.62 10.49 -13.01
CA PHE A 425 -10.78 9.84 -13.62
C PHE A 425 -10.81 9.98 -15.15
N GLY A 426 -10.24 11.05 -15.70
CA GLY A 426 -10.24 11.32 -17.14
C GLY A 426 -9.17 10.56 -17.92
N THR A 427 -7.91 10.61 -17.47
CA THR A 427 -6.73 10.21 -18.27
C THR A 427 -5.91 9.05 -17.68
N SER A 428 -6.23 8.59 -16.46
CA SER A 428 -5.48 7.48 -15.84
C SER A 428 -5.66 6.17 -16.59
N GLN A 429 -4.58 5.39 -16.71
CA GLN A 429 -4.62 4.01 -17.22
C GLN A 429 -5.49 3.08 -16.36
N LEU A 430 -5.69 3.43 -15.09
CA LEU A 430 -6.49 2.65 -14.14
C LEU A 430 -7.98 3.01 -14.21
N SER A 431 -8.33 4.20 -14.70
CA SER A 431 -9.73 4.62 -14.94
C SER A 431 -10.15 4.22 -16.36
N GLN A 432 -10.69 3.02 -16.48
CA GLN A 432 -11.02 2.41 -17.77
C GLN A 432 -12.50 2.56 -18.08
N PHE A 433 -12.85 2.60 -19.37
CA PHE A 433 -14.24 2.41 -19.78
C PHE A 433 -14.72 1.05 -19.30
N MET A 434 -15.94 1.00 -18.78
CA MET A 434 -16.52 -0.26 -18.35
C MET A 434 -16.72 -1.18 -19.57
N ASP A 435 -16.25 -2.42 -19.49
CA ASP A 435 -16.64 -3.44 -20.44
C ASP A 435 -18.09 -3.83 -20.17
N GLN A 436 -18.97 -3.55 -21.13
CA GLN A 436 -20.42 -3.75 -21.02
C GLN A 436 -20.97 -4.71 -22.08
N ASN A 437 -20.11 -5.52 -22.71
CA ASN A 437 -20.57 -6.51 -23.69
C ASN A 437 -21.59 -7.48 -23.10
N ASN A 438 -21.40 -7.87 -21.83
CA ASN A 438 -22.35 -8.67 -21.07
C ASN A 438 -22.10 -8.48 -19.55
N PRO A 439 -23.02 -8.95 -18.68
CA PRO A 439 -22.86 -8.78 -17.22
C PRO A 439 -21.58 -9.41 -16.66
N LEU A 440 -21.11 -10.53 -17.23
CA LEU A 440 -19.88 -11.19 -16.80
C LEU A 440 -18.66 -10.34 -17.12
N SER A 441 -18.58 -9.76 -18.34
CA SER A 441 -17.46 -8.90 -18.70
C SER A 441 -17.37 -7.67 -17.79
N GLY A 442 -18.51 -7.09 -17.44
CA GLY A 442 -18.60 -6.00 -16.46
C GLY A 442 -18.15 -6.41 -15.06
N LEU A 443 -18.54 -7.60 -14.60
CA LEU A 443 -18.12 -8.13 -13.30
C LEU A 443 -16.61 -8.44 -13.25
N THR A 444 -16.09 -9.16 -14.26
CA THR A 444 -14.66 -9.45 -14.39
C THR A 444 -13.83 -8.17 -14.43
N SER A 445 -14.29 -7.14 -15.15
CA SER A 445 -13.61 -5.85 -15.23
C SER A 445 -13.43 -5.18 -13.86
N LYS A 446 -14.43 -5.31 -12.97
CA LYS A 446 -14.41 -4.75 -11.61
C LYS A 446 -13.50 -5.53 -10.64
N ARG A 447 -13.28 -6.82 -10.91
CA ARG A 447 -12.40 -7.71 -10.13
C ARG A 447 -11.00 -7.89 -10.75
N ARG A 448 -10.68 -7.08 -11.75
CA ARG A 448 -9.39 -7.13 -12.47
C ARG A 448 -8.25 -6.57 -11.61
N LEU A 449 -7.11 -7.23 -11.70
CA LEU A 449 -5.84 -6.85 -11.09
C LEU A 449 -4.87 -6.46 -12.20
N SER A 450 -4.28 -5.28 -12.13
CA SER A 450 -3.32 -4.77 -13.13
C SER A 450 -1.97 -4.49 -12.49
N ALA A 451 -0.90 -5.10 -12.99
CA ALA A 451 0.47 -4.75 -12.60
C ALA A 451 0.99 -3.48 -13.32
N LEU A 452 0.23 -3.00 -14.31
CA LEU A 452 0.55 -1.82 -15.11
C LEU A 452 0.07 -0.53 -14.44
N GLY A 453 0.64 0.60 -14.86
CA GLY A 453 0.22 1.94 -14.46
C GLY A 453 1.25 2.68 -13.60
N PRO A 454 0.97 3.93 -13.21
CA PRO A 454 1.86 4.73 -12.38
C PRO A 454 2.24 4.00 -11.09
N GLY A 455 3.53 3.94 -10.76
CA GLY A 455 4.04 3.23 -9.58
C GLY A 455 4.07 1.69 -9.68
N GLY A 456 3.49 1.12 -10.74
CA GLY A 456 3.62 -0.29 -11.11
C GLY A 456 4.74 -0.50 -12.12
N LEU A 457 4.55 -1.49 -12.99
CA LEU A 457 5.49 -1.85 -14.05
C LEU A 457 5.08 -1.21 -15.38
N SER A 458 6.06 -0.88 -16.21
CA SER A 458 5.79 -0.63 -17.63
C SER A 458 5.83 -1.96 -18.39
N ARG A 459 5.03 -2.05 -19.46
CA ARG A 459 4.97 -3.27 -20.29
C ARG A 459 6.36 -3.70 -20.82
N GLU A 460 7.17 -2.73 -21.22
CA GLU A 460 8.51 -2.94 -21.80
C GLU A 460 9.56 -3.36 -20.76
N ARG A 461 9.39 -2.98 -19.49
CA ARG A 461 10.31 -3.34 -18.41
C ARG A 461 9.91 -4.62 -17.67
N ALA A 462 8.70 -5.12 -17.92
CA ALA A 462 8.22 -6.35 -17.32
C ALA A 462 8.85 -7.56 -18.03
N GLY A 463 9.81 -8.19 -17.34
CA GLY A 463 10.42 -9.46 -17.76
C GLY A 463 9.44 -10.63 -17.76
N LEU A 464 9.93 -11.81 -18.13
CA LEU A 464 9.13 -13.04 -18.20
C LEU A 464 8.69 -13.52 -16.81
N GLU A 465 9.59 -13.50 -15.82
CA GLU A 465 9.35 -14.00 -14.45
C GLU A 465 8.11 -13.37 -13.80
N VAL A 466 7.95 -12.04 -13.97
CA VAL A 466 6.82 -11.29 -13.41
C VAL A 466 5.47 -11.66 -14.04
N ARG A 467 5.48 -12.29 -15.22
CA ARG A 467 4.26 -12.71 -15.94
C ARG A 467 3.87 -14.14 -15.58
N ASP A 468 4.78 -14.91 -14.99
CA ASP A 468 4.56 -16.30 -14.69
C ASP A 468 3.64 -16.47 -13.46
N VAL A 469 3.06 -17.67 -13.35
CA VAL A 469 2.21 -18.01 -12.20
C VAL A 469 3.10 -18.39 -11.02
N HIS A 470 3.06 -17.58 -9.97
CA HIS A 470 3.74 -17.85 -8.72
C HIS A 470 2.85 -18.71 -7.78
N PRO A 471 3.39 -19.67 -6.99
CA PRO A 471 2.61 -20.53 -6.09
C PRO A 471 1.69 -19.78 -5.11
N SER A 472 2.12 -18.62 -4.61
CA SER A 472 1.33 -17.78 -3.71
C SER A 472 0.06 -17.20 -4.36
N HIS A 473 -0.09 -17.26 -5.69
CA HIS A 473 -1.33 -16.87 -6.38
C HIS A 473 -2.50 -17.79 -6.02
N TYR A 474 -2.25 -19.00 -5.54
CA TYR A 474 -3.29 -19.99 -5.20
C TYR A 474 -4.35 -19.40 -4.26
N GLY A 475 -5.61 -19.47 -4.68
CA GLY A 475 -6.76 -18.95 -3.93
C GLY A 475 -6.84 -17.41 -3.87
N ARG A 476 -5.91 -16.68 -4.51
CA ARG A 476 -5.79 -15.22 -4.47
C ARG A 476 -6.00 -14.59 -5.85
N MET A 477 -5.19 -14.98 -6.83
CA MET A 477 -5.29 -14.54 -8.23
C MET A 477 -5.50 -15.74 -9.15
N CYS A 478 -6.43 -15.64 -10.09
CA CYS A 478 -6.72 -16.74 -11.02
C CYS A 478 -5.50 -17.03 -11.90
N PRO A 479 -4.99 -18.27 -11.95
CA PRO A 479 -3.84 -18.63 -12.78
C PRO A 479 -4.21 -18.83 -14.26
N ILE A 480 -5.51 -18.78 -14.59
CA ILE A 480 -6.03 -19.07 -15.94
C ILE A 480 -6.51 -17.80 -16.64
N GLU A 481 -7.28 -16.96 -15.95
CA GLU A 481 -7.90 -15.78 -16.55
C GLU A 481 -6.89 -14.63 -16.66
N THR A 482 -6.21 -14.57 -17.81
CA THR A 482 -5.32 -13.48 -18.23
C THR A 482 -5.52 -13.24 -19.73
N PRO A 483 -5.35 -12.01 -20.24
CA PRO A 483 -5.31 -11.77 -21.68
C PRO A 483 -4.19 -12.58 -22.35
N GLU A 484 -4.44 -13.15 -23.52
CA GLU A 484 -3.45 -13.91 -24.32
C GLU A 484 -2.49 -13.01 -25.12
N GLY A 485 -2.80 -11.71 -25.21
CA GLY A 485 -1.99 -10.74 -25.95
C GLY A 485 -0.76 -10.25 -25.18
N PRO A 486 -0.22 -9.05 -25.52
CA PRO A 486 1.02 -8.53 -24.93
C PRO A 486 0.95 -8.23 -23.42
N ASN A 487 -0.25 -8.28 -22.84
CA ASN A 487 -0.50 -8.09 -21.42
C ASN A 487 -0.62 -9.40 -20.63
N ILE A 488 -0.30 -10.55 -21.23
CA ILE A 488 -0.29 -11.85 -20.53
C ILE A 488 0.52 -11.78 -19.23
N GLY A 489 -0.07 -12.26 -18.13
CA GLY A 489 0.51 -12.26 -16.79
C GLY A 489 0.54 -10.90 -16.08
N LEU A 490 0.39 -9.79 -16.81
CA LEU A 490 0.36 -8.44 -16.23
C LEU A 490 -1.04 -7.99 -15.84
N ILE A 491 -2.06 -8.68 -16.34
CA ILE A 491 -3.47 -8.47 -16.00
C ILE A 491 -4.05 -9.83 -15.61
N GLY A 492 -4.58 -9.91 -14.40
CA GLY A 492 -5.28 -11.10 -13.90
C GLY A 492 -6.62 -10.74 -13.28
N SER A 493 -7.31 -11.76 -12.77
CA SER A 493 -8.57 -11.59 -12.03
C SER A 493 -8.42 -12.10 -10.59
N LEU A 494 -9.09 -11.43 -9.67
CA LEU A 494 -9.19 -11.88 -8.29
C LEU A 494 -9.95 -13.22 -8.22
N SER A 495 -9.45 -14.16 -7.42
CA SER A 495 -10.13 -15.43 -7.17
C SER A 495 -11.49 -15.23 -6.48
N VAL A 496 -12.35 -16.23 -6.51
CA VAL A 496 -13.75 -16.13 -6.04
C VAL A 496 -13.82 -15.73 -4.56
N TYR A 497 -13.14 -16.48 -3.69
CA TYR A 497 -13.18 -16.28 -2.23
C TYR A 497 -12.10 -15.33 -1.71
N ALA A 498 -11.26 -14.80 -2.60
CA ALA A 498 -10.21 -13.88 -2.20
C ALA A 498 -10.80 -12.54 -1.77
N ARG A 499 -10.23 -11.98 -0.71
CA ARG A 499 -10.55 -10.62 -0.22
C ARG A 499 -9.26 -9.83 -0.01
N VAL A 500 -9.39 -8.52 0.16
CA VAL A 500 -8.25 -7.63 0.41
C VAL A 500 -8.30 -7.18 1.85
N ASN A 501 -7.19 -7.30 2.57
CA ASN A 501 -7.12 -6.81 3.94
C ASN A 501 -6.79 -5.31 4.00
N PRO A 502 -6.92 -4.65 5.18
CA PRO A 502 -6.62 -3.22 5.30
C PRO A 502 -5.17 -2.85 4.93
N PHE A 503 -4.23 -3.80 5.04
CA PHE A 503 -2.85 -3.62 4.58
C PHE A 503 -2.67 -3.80 3.07
N GLY A 504 -3.72 -4.11 2.30
CA GLY A 504 -3.68 -4.28 0.85
C GLY A 504 -3.13 -5.64 0.38
N PHE A 505 -2.94 -6.61 1.26
CA PHE A 505 -2.62 -7.98 0.86
C PHE A 505 -3.89 -8.75 0.53
N ILE A 506 -3.77 -9.73 -0.37
CA ILE A 506 -4.89 -10.59 -0.75
C ILE A 506 -4.92 -11.78 0.21
N GLU A 507 -6.02 -11.91 0.94
CA GLU A 507 -6.29 -13.03 1.83
C GLU A 507 -7.18 -14.06 1.15
N THR A 508 -7.01 -15.32 1.54
CA THR A 508 -7.86 -16.42 1.10
C THR A 508 -8.32 -17.27 2.29
N PRO A 509 -9.59 -17.69 2.35
CA PRO A 509 -10.13 -18.42 3.50
C PRO A 509 -9.72 -19.89 3.48
N TYR A 510 -9.39 -20.41 4.66
CA TYR A 510 -9.14 -21.82 4.90
C TYR A 510 -9.95 -22.32 6.10
N ARG A 511 -10.25 -23.62 6.09
CA ARG A 511 -10.77 -24.33 7.26
C ARG A 511 -9.63 -24.81 8.12
N LYS A 512 -9.69 -24.47 9.40
CA LYS A 512 -8.68 -24.92 10.37
C LYS A 512 -8.83 -26.42 10.63
N VAL A 513 -7.70 -27.11 10.68
CA VAL A 513 -7.64 -28.54 11.03
C VAL A 513 -6.86 -28.65 12.33
N VAL A 514 -7.49 -29.22 13.36
CA VAL A 514 -6.87 -29.41 14.68
C VAL A 514 -6.88 -30.90 14.98
N ASP A 515 -5.72 -31.47 15.29
CA ASP A 515 -5.55 -32.90 15.61
C ASP A 515 -6.16 -33.86 14.57
N GLY A 516 -6.02 -33.50 13.29
CA GLY A 516 -6.57 -34.27 12.15
C GLY A 516 -8.08 -34.13 11.94
N VAL A 517 -8.76 -33.29 12.72
CA VAL A 517 -10.20 -33.02 12.60
C VAL A 517 -10.42 -31.69 11.90
N VAL A 518 -11.17 -31.72 10.80
CA VAL A 518 -11.53 -30.50 10.05
C VAL A 518 -12.64 -29.75 10.79
N SER A 519 -12.38 -28.51 11.22
CA SER A 519 -13.37 -27.66 11.87
C SER A 519 -14.16 -26.84 10.84
N ASP A 520 -15.26 -26.22 11.26
CA ASP A 520 -15.99 -25.22 10.47
C ASP A 520 -15.49 -23.78 10.76
N GLU A 521 -14.41 -23.63 11.57
CA GLU A 521 -13.75 -22.34 11.80
C GLU A 521 -13.01 -21.91 10.52
N ILE A 522 -13.41 -20.76 9.97
CA ILE A 522 -12.82 -20.18 8.77
C ILE A 522 -11.84 -19.10 9.19
N VAL A 523 -10.60 -19.24 8.75
CA VAL A 523 -9.53 -18.27 8.99
C VAL A 523 -9.01 -17.78 7.64
N TYR A 524 -8.95 -16.47 7.48
CA TYR A 524 -8.36 -15.84 6.30
C TYR A 524 -6.85 -15.71 6.49
N LEU A 525 -6.09 -16.18 5.50
CA LEU A 525 -4.63 -16.17 5.52
C LEU A 525 -4.08 -15.37 4.35
N THR A 526 -3.06 -14.55 4.62
CA THR A 526 -2.31 -13.75 3.63
C THR A 526 -1.32 -14.58 2.86
#